data_AF-A0A812FA85-F1
#
_entry.id   AF-A0A812FA85-F1
#
_cell.length_a   1.000
_cell.length_b   1.000
_cell.length_c   1.000
_cell.angle_alpha   90.00
_cell.angle_beta   90.00
_cell.angle_gamma   90.00
#
_symmetry.space_group_name_H-M   'P 1'
#
loop_
_entity.id
_entity.type
_entity.pdbx_description
1 polymer ?
#
loop_
_entity_poly.entity_id
_entity_poly.type
_entity_poly.pdbx_seq_one_letter_code
_entity_poly.pdbx_strand_id
1 'polypeptide(L)'
;MARSAKKIKRGFTETLDKKSIENNRIVSIIRLDGLFIFLDKKGLTISYTKLNQDQEGKTSNDADQCTEALLETSKVNPFFNLGKNTHVRPSAIEAIESINGKDYKGIIIRGEEDAILSFLPVPLAEKRDLAVTQLHAAMESFEAGKFVQPDLAGIL
;
A
#
# COMPACT_ATOMS: atom_id res chain seq x y z
N MET A 1 -3.78 36.31 11.79
CA MET A 1 -3.79 35.11 12.66
C MET A 1 -2.78 34.11 12.11
N ALA A 2 -1.71 33.85 12.84
CA ALA A 2 -0.65 32.93 12.40
C ALA A 2 -1.18 31.49 12.47
N ARG A 3 -1.22 30.79 11.32
CA ARG A 3 -1.48 29.34 11.29
C ARG A 3 -0.29 28.66 11.98
N SER A 4 -0.51 28.07 13.14
CA SER A 4 0.47 27.22 13.81
C SER A 4 0.78 26.05 12.88
N ALA A 5 1.99 26.02 12.32
CA ALA A 5 2.49 24.84 11.63
C ALA A 5 2.60 23.72 12.68
N LYS A 6 1.64 22.80 12.69
CA LYS A 6 1.73 21.56 13.48
C LYS A 6 3.05 20.89 13.09
N LYS A 7 3.99 20.79 14.04
CA LYS A 7 5.22 20.02 13.86
C LYS A 7 4.82 18.58 13.54
N ILE A 8 5.03 18.16 12.30
CA ILE A 8 4.96 16.75 11.91
C ILE A 8 5.98 16.03 12.81
N LYS A 9 5.51 15.23 13.75
CA LYS A 9 6.41 14.42 14.59
C LYS A 9 7.10 13.44 13.65
N ARG A 10 8.43 13.50 13.56
CA ARG A 10 9.24 12.58 12.76
C ARG A 10 8.83 11.14 13.08
N GLY A 11 8.47 10.36 12.06
CA GLY A 11 8.02 8.97 12.22
C GLY A 11 6.51 8.78 12.40
N PHE A 12 5.70 9.85 12.36
CA PHE A 12 4.25 9.77 12.39
C PHE A 12 3.62 10.45 11.17
N THR A 13 2.49 9.90 10.73
CA THR A 13 1.65 10.43 9.66
C THR A 13 0.31 10.86 10.25
N GLU A 14 -0.13 12.09 9.94
CA GLU A 14 -1.51 12.53 10.18
C GLU A 14 -2.37 12.06 8.99
N THR A 15 -3.36 11.23 9.28
CA THR A 15 -4.26 10.63 8.27
C THR A 15 -5.42 11.55 7.94
N LEU A 16 -6.16 11.27 6.87
CA LEU A 16 -7.32 12.08 6.45
C LEU A 16 -8.48 12.04 7.45
N ASP A 17 -8.57 10.98 8.27
CA ASP A 17 -9.49 10.89 9.42
C ASP A 17 -8.91 11.51 10.71
N LYS A 18 -7.84 12.31 10.58
CA LYS A 18 -7.18 13.09 11.65
C LYS A 18 -6.55 12.23 12.76
N LYS A 19 -6.23 10.97 12.48
CA LYS A 19 -5.43 10.13 13.38
C LYS A 19 -3.96 10.40 13.16
N SER A 20 -3.16 10.26 14.22
CA SER A 20 -1.71 10.25 14.12
C SER A 20 -1.23 8.81 14.29
N ILE A 21 -0.62 8.25 13.25
CA ILE A 21 -0.20 6.86 13.20
C ILE A 21 1.30 6.80 12.97
N GLU A 22 1.99 5.91 13.67
CA GLU A 22 3.41 5.64 13.42
C GLU A 22 3.61 5.07 12.01
N ASN A 23 4.55 5.62 11.25
CA ASN A 23 4.74 5.28 9.84
C ASN A 23 4.99 3.79 9.62
N ASN A 24 5.76 3.15 10.51
CA ASN A 24 6.09 1.73 10.42
C ASN A 24 4.89 0.81 10.70
N ARG A 25 3.85 1.33 11.36
CA ARG A 25 2.62 0.58 11.60
C ARG A 25 1.75 0.50 10.34
N ILE A 26 1.86 1.48 9.43
CA ILE A 26 1.14 1.48 8.15
C ILE A 26 1.93 0.59 7.18
N VAL A 27 1.46 -0.61 6.89
CA VAL A 27 2.16 -1.53 5.98
C VAL A 27 1.52 -1.63 4.61
N SER A 28 0.24 -1.26 4.49
CA SER A 28 -0.48 -1.21 3.22
C SER A 28 -1.26 0.09 3.10
N ILE A 29 -1.22 0.66 1.90
CA ILE A 29 -1.98 1.83 1.48
C ILE A 29 -2.84 1.38 0.31
N ILE A 30 -4.16 1.46 0.46
CA ILE A 30 -5.12 1.04 -0.56
C ILE A 30 -6.01 2.22 -0.90
N ARG A 31 -6.09 2.55 -2.20
CA ARG A 31 -7.11 3.44 -2.73
C ARG A 31 -7.98 2.70 -3.74
N LEU A 32 -9.25 2.51 -3.40
CA LEU A 32 -10.22 1.74 -4.20
C LEU A 32 -11.58 2.41 -4.12
N ASP A 33 -12.23 2.67 -5.26
CA ASP A 33 -13.62 3.15 -5.37
C ASP A 33 -13.97 4.34 -4.45
N GLY A 34 -13.06 5.33 -4.38
CA GLY A 34 -13.23 6.50 -3.52
C GLY A 34 -13.02 6.21 -2.03
N LEU A 35 -12.41 5.09 -1.68
CA LEU A 35 -11.95 4.75 -0.33
C LEU A 35 -10.44 4.91 -0.25
N PHE A 36 -9.96 5.39 0.89
CA PHE A 36 -8.54 5.47 1.22
C PHE A 36 -8.30 4.79 2.56
N ILE A 37 -7.47 3.75 2.56
CA ILE A 37 -7.35 2.79 3.65
C ILE A 37 -5.88 2.57 3.98
N PHE A 38 -5.56 2.55 5.27
CA PHE A 38 -4.29 2.04 5.78
C PHE A 38 -4.51 0.78 6.59
N LEU A 39 -3.69 -0.25 6.31
CA LEU A 39 -3.66 -1.49 7.08
C LEU A 39 -2.36 -1.62 7.87
N ASP A 40 -2.41 -2.32 9.00
CA ASP A 40 -1.22 -2.85 9.67
C ASP A 40 -0.85 -4.26 9.19
N LYS A 41 0.23 -4.82 9.73
CA LYS A 41 0.77 -6.14 9.35
C LYS A 41 -0.19 -7.32 9.55
N LYS A 42 -1.21 -7.16 10.41
CA LYS A 42 -2.27 -8.16 10.64
C LYS A 42 -3.48 -7.90 9.73
N GLY A 43 -3.34 -7.02 8.74
CA GLY A 43 -4.43 -6.62 7.85
C GLY A 43 -5.52 -5.80 8.53
N LEU A 44 -5.30 -5.34 9.76
CA LEU A 44 -6.30 -4.55 10.47
C LEU A 44 -6.32 -3.12 9.91
N THR A 45 -7.52 -2.61 9.67
CA THR A 45 -7.70 -1.23 9.24
C THR A 45 -7.40 -0.27 10.38
N ILE A 46 -6.31 0.49 10.24
CA ILE A 46 -5.87 1.48 11.24
C ILE A 46 -6.32 2.90 10.88
N SER A 47 -6.55 3.18 9.61
CA SER A 47 -7.15 4.41 9.10
C SER A 47 -8.04 4.11 7.91
N TYR A 48 -9.18 4.81 7.84
CA TYR A 48 -10.16 4.67 6.78
C TYR A 48 -10.79 6.02 6.50
N THR A 49 -10.84 6.42 5.25
CA THR A 49 -11.54 7.63 4.81
C THR A 49 -12.28 7.36 3.52
N LYS A 50 -13.58 7.68 3.51
CA LYS A 50 -14.34 7.82 2.26
C LYS A 50 -14.01 9.19 1.67
N LEU A 51 -13.49 9.18 0.44
CA LEU A 51 -13.12 10.36 -0.31
C LEU A 51 -14.37 11.06 -0.87
N ASN A 52 -14.32 12.38 -0.86
CA ASN A 52 -15.37 13.25 -1.35
C ASN A 52 -14.72 14.49 -1.98
N GLN A 53 -15.01 14.75 -3.26
CA GLN A 53 -14.44 15.89 -4.00
C GLN A 53 -14.90 17.24 -3.46
N ASP A 54 -16.07 17.29 -2.81
CA ASP A 54 -16.64 18.53 -2.27
C ASP A 54 -16.17 18.82 -0.83
N GLN A 55 -15.34 17.96 -0.25
CA GLN A 55 -14.89 18.09 1.14
C GLN A 55 -13.36 18.22 1.22
N GLU A 56 -12.90 19.42 1.59
CA GLU A 56 -11.49 19.69 1.87
C GLU A 56 -10.92 18.71 2.91
N GLY A 57 -9.72 18.19 2.64
CA GLY A 57 -9.05 17.18 3.46
C GLY A 57 -9.53 15.75 3.21
N LYS A 58 -10.44 15.53 2.25
CA LYS A 58 -10.93 14.21 1.84
C LYS A 58 -11.03 14.03 0.33
N THR A 59 -10.39 14.89 -0.45
CA THR A 59 -10.37 14.74 -1.91
C THR A 59 -9.38 13.64 -2.34
N SER A 60 -9.43 13.23 -3.60
CA SER A 60 -8.40 12.34 -4.16
C SER A 60 -7.01 12.94 -4.06
N ASN A 61 -6.89 14.26 -4.28
CA ASN A 61 -5.64 14.99 -4.17
C ASN A 61 -5.09 14.98 -2.73
N ASP A 62 -5.95 15.11 -1.72
CA ASP A 62 -5.53 14.99 -0.31
C ASP A 62 -4.99 13.59 -0.01
N ALA A 63 -5.59 12.54 -0.59
CA ALA A 63 -5.10 11.18 -0.45
C ALA A 63 -3.75 10.96 -1.17
N ASP A 64 -3.56 11.56 -2.35
CA ASP A 64 -2.29 11.52 -3.08
C ASP A 64 -1.18 12.21 -2.27
N GLN A 65 -1.43 13.41 -1.76
CA GLN A 65 -0.48 14.14 -0.90
C GLN A 65 -0.14 13.38 0.38
N CYS A 66 -1.15 12.76 1.02
CA CYS A 66 -0.91 11.93 2.21
C CYS A 66 -0.04 10.70 1.88
N THR A 67 -0.29 10.08 0.73
CA THR A 67 0.51 8.93 0.25
C THR A 67 1.95 9.36 -0.02
N GLU A 68 2.16 10.44 -0.78
CA GLU A 68 3.49 10.98 -1.10
C GLU A 68 4.29 11.32 0.16
N ALA A 69 3.68 12.02 1.11
CA ALA A 69 4.33 12.36 2.38
C ALA A 69 4.77 11.11 3.18
N LEU A 70 3.95 10.06 3.18
CA LEU A 70 4.28 8.79 3.83
C LEU A 70 5.43 8.07 3.09
N LEU A 71 5.42 8.05 1.76
CA LEU A 71 6.48 7.44 0.95
C LEU A 71 7.83 8.15 1.15
N GLU A 72 7.85 9.48 1.16
CA GLU A 72 9.06 10.29 1.37
C GLU A 72 9.71 10.05 2.73
N THR A 73 8.89 9.82 3.76
CA THR A 73 9.35 9.58 5.13
C THR A 73 9.69 8.12 5.41
N SER A 74 9.42 7.21 4.46
CA SER A 74 9.60 5.76 4.60
C SER A 74 10.85 5.22 3.88
N LYS A 75 11.90 6.01 3.69
CA LYS A 75 13.10 5.56 2.92
C LYS A 75 13.81 4.33 3.52
N VAL A 76 13.76 4.15 4.83
CA VAL A 76 14.43 3.03 5.54
C VAL A 76 13.60 1.75 5.51
N ASN A 77 12.30 1.88 5.34
CA ASN A 77 11.39 0.77 5.13
C ASN A 77 10.52 1.15 3.93
N PRO A 78 10.93 0.88 2.69
CA PRO A 78 10.21 1.40 1.52
C PRO A 78 8.88 0.67 1.30
N PHE A 79 8.09 1.14 0.32
CA PHE A 79 6.90 0.45 -0.16
C PHE A 79 7.10 0.00 -1.60
N PHE A 80 6.66 -1.22 -1.93
CA PHE A 80 6.36 -1.57 -3.31
C PHE A 80 5.14 -0.78 -3.78
N ASN A 81 5.25 -0.20 -4.98
CA ASN A 81 4.11 0.32 -5.72
C ASN A 81 3.54 -0.81 -6.57
N LEU A 82 2.31 -1.21 -6.25
CA LEU A 82 1.64 -2.31 -6.91
C LEU A 82 0.66 -1.84 -8.00
N GLY A 83 0.77 -0.58 -8.41
CA GLY A 83 -0.16 0.05 -9.34
C GLY A 83 -1.51 0.37 -8.71
N LYS A 84 -2.38 1.03 -9.49
CA LYS A 84 -3.75 1.43 -9.08
C LYS A 84 -3.78 2.07 -7.68
N ASN A 85 -2.76 2.87 -7.35
CA ASN A 85 -2.61 3.58 -6.06
C ASN A 85 -2.56 2.65 -4.84
N THR A 86 -2.06 1.44 -5.01
CA THR A 86 -1.88 0.47 -3.93
C THR A 86 -0.40 0.29 -3.64
N HIS A 87 -0.04 0.36 -2.37
CA HIS A 87 1.35 0.25 -1.91
C HIS A 87 1.44 -0.71 -0.74
N VAL A 88 2.46 -1.58 -0.72
CA VAL A 88 2.68 -2.52 0.39
C VAL A 88 4.15 -2.52 0.79
N ARG A 89 4.45 -2.55 2.09
CA ARG A 89 5.81 -2.71 2.60
C ARG A 89 6.28 -4.14 2.38
N PRO A 90 7.41 -4.38 1.71
CA PRO A 90 7.96 -5.72 1.55
C PRO A 90 8.30 -6.36 2.90
N SER A 91 8.67 -5.56 3.91
CA SER A 91 8.97 -6.06 5.26
C SER A 91 7.79 -6.70 5.99
N ALA A 92 6.56 -6.56 5.46
CA ALA A 92 5.35 -7.12 6.04
C ALA A 92 4.74 -8.23 5.18
N ILE A 93 5.36 -8.57 4.03
CA ILE A 93 4.87 -9.62 3.14
C ILE A 93 5.41 -10.97 3.62
N GLU A 94 4.51 -11.91 3.90
CA GLU A 94 4.87 -13.29 4.26
C GLU A 94 4.68 -14.27 3.09
N ALA A 95 3.72 -14.01 2.21
CA ALA A 95 3.48 -14.84 1.03
C ALA A 95 2.84 -14.05 -0.12
N ILE A 96 3.04 -14.56 -1.34
CA ILE A 96 2.45 -14.03 -2.58
C ILE A 96 1.77 -15.21 -3.28
N GLU A 97 0.46 -15.14 -3.43
CA GLU A 97 -0.37 -16.26 -3.90
C GLU A 97 -1.09 -15.90 -5.20
N SER A 98 -0.93 -16.71 -6.24
CA SER A 98 -1.78 -16.64 -7.44
C SER A 98 -3.10 -17.35 -7.16
N ILE A 99 -4.22 -16.63 -7.32
CA ILE A 99 -5.56 -17.19 -7.17
C ILE A 99 -6.28 -17.26 -8.52
N ASN A 100 -6.96 -18.38 -8.76
CA ASN A 100 -7.75 -18.63 -9.96
C ASN A 100 -9.16 -19.12 -9.59
N GLY A 101 -9.82 -18.36 -8.72
CA GLY A 101 -11.21 -18.62 -8.34
C GLY A 101 -12.18 -18.33 -9.49
N LYS A 102 -13.42 -18.79 -9.33
CA LYS A 102 -14.49 -18.51 -10.29
C LYS A 102 -14.80 -17.01 -10.35
N ASP A 103 -14.94 -16.39 -9.19
CA ASP A 103 -15.37 -14.99 -9.05
C ASP A 103 -14.19 -14.02 -8.92
N TYR A 104 -13.05 -14.50 -8.40
CA TYR A 104 -11.86 -13.68 -8.15
C TYR A 104 -10.61 -14.35 -8.72
N LYS A 105 -9.95 -13.64 -9.63
CA LYS A 105 -8.70 -14.05 -10.28
C LYS A 105 -7.67 -12.95 -10.11
N GLY A 106 -6.51 -13.28 -9.57
CA GLY A 106 -5.51 -12.27 -9.26
C GLY A 106 -4.41 -12.79 -8.35
N ILE A 107 -3.76 -11.87 -7.67
CA ILE A 107 -2.67 -12.16 -6.75
C ILE A 107 -3.04 -11.62 -5.37
N ILE A 108 -2.93 -12.45 -4.35
CA ILE A 108 -3.06 -12.05 -2.95
C ILE A 108 -1.65 -11.82 -2.39
N ILE A 109 -1.47 -10.71 -1.70
CA ILE A 109 -0.28 -10.43 -0.91
C ILE A 109 -0.65 -10.61 0.56
N ARG A 110 -0.03 -11.60 1.19
CA ARG A 110 -0.26 -11.99 2.58
C ARG A 110 0.71 -11.31 3.54
N GLY A 111 0.22 -10.98 4.73
CA GLY A 111 1.01 -10.59 5.88
C GLY A 111 0.83 -11.58 7.04
N GLU A 112 1.13 -11.11 8.26
CA GLU A 112 1.06 -11.90 9.48
C GLU A 112 -0.30 -12.56 9.68
N GLU A 113 -0.32 -13.81 10.12
CA GLU A 113 -1.55 -14.58 10.39
C GLU A 113 -2.47 -14.70 9.16
N ASP A 114 -1.88 -14.91 7.97
CA ASP A 114 -2.57 -15.02 6.67
C ASP A 114 -3.38 -13.78 6.26
N ALA A 115 -3.11 -12.63 6.88
CA ALA A 115 -3.80 -11.38 6.62
C ALA A 115 -3.65 -10.94 5.16
N ILE A 116 -4.73 -10.45 4.55
CA ILE A 116 -4.67 -9.90 3.19
C ILE A 116 -4.22 -8.44 3.27
N LEU A 117 -3.00 -8.16 2.82
CA LEU A 117 -2.47 -6.79 2.76
C LEU A 117 -2.80 -6.09 1.45
N SER A 118 -2.98 -6.85 0.36
CA SER A 118 -3.42 -6.34 -0.93
C SER A 118 -3.96 -7.46 -1.81
N PHE A 119 -4.83 -7.09 -2.75
CA PHE A 119 -5.27 -7.96 -3.83
C PHE A 119 -5.09 -7.26 -5.17
N LEU A 120 -4.39 -7.91 -6.09
CA LEU A 120 -4.15 -7.41 -7.45
C LEU A 120 -5.01 -8.20 -8.44
N PRO A 121 -6.07 -7.60 -9.02
CA PRO A 121 -6.91 -8.28 -9.99
C PRO A 121 -6.14 -8.47 -11.30
N VAL A 122 -5.85 -9.74 -11.64
CA VAL A 122 -5.10 -10.13 -12.84
C VAL A 122 -5.81 -11.36 -13.45
N PRO A 123 -6.73 -11.15 -14.40
CA PRO A 123 -7.58 -12.24 -14.90
C PRO A 123 -6.84 -13.30 -15.73
N LEU A 124 -5.83 -12.88 -16.49
CA LEU A 124 -5.06 -13.75 -17.39
C LEU A 124 -3.98 -14.51 -16.61
N ALA A 125 -3.94 -15.83 -16.77
CA ALA A 125 -3.01 -16.70 -16.04
C ALA A 125 -1.54 -16.35 -16.34
N GLU A 126 -1.19 -16.21 -17.62
CA GLU A 126 0.17 -15.85 -18.04
C GLU A 126 0.65 -14.53 -17.42
N LYS A 127 -0.26 -13.54 -17.31
CA LYS A 127 0.04 -12.27 -16.64
C LYS A 127 0.19 -12.43 -15.13
N ARG A 128 -0.59 -13.31 -14.49
CA ARG A 128 -0.41 -13.61 -13.07
C ARG A 128 0.94 -14.23 -12.80
N ASP A 129 1.34 -15.23 -13.58
CA ASP A 129 2.60 -15.93 -13.39
C ASP A 129 3.80 -14.98 -13.58
N LEU A 130 3.69 -14.06 -14.55
CA LEU A 130 4.68 -13.00 -14.74
C LEU A 130 4.72 -12.03 -13.55
N ALA A 131 3.57 -11.53 -13.08
CA ALA A 131 3.54 -10.64 -11.91
C ALA A 131 4.07 -11.31 -10.65
N VAL A 132 3.72 -12.58 -10.39
CA VAL A 132 4.25 -13.36 -9.26
C VAL A 132 5.77 -13.46 -9.36
N THR A 133 6.30 -13.74 -10.55
CA THR A 133 7.75 -13.80 -10.79
C THR A 133 8.44 -12.46 -10.48
N GLN A 134 7.89 -11.34 -10.98
CA GLN A 134 8.44 -10.01 -10.74
C GLN A 134 8.37 -9.60 -9.26
N LEU A 135 7.29 -9.97 -8.58
CA LEU A 135 7.13 -9.74 -7.15
C LEU A 135 8.12 -10.56 -6.32
N HIS A 136 8.30 -11.86 -6.62
CA HIS A 136 9.29 -12.69 -5.93
C HIS A 136 10.71 -12.18 -6.15
N ALA A 137 11.08 -11.81 -7.38
CA ALA A 137 12.40 -11.24 -7.66
C ALA A 137 12.65 -9.94 -6.87
N ALA A 138 11.62 -9.08 -6.72
CA ALA A 138 11.72 -7.87 -5.91
C ALA A 138 11.85 -8.20 -4.41
N MET A 139 11.14 -9.21 -3.92
CA MET A 139 11.25 -9.70 -2.53
C MET A 139 12.63 -10.28 -2.24
N GLU A 140 13.15 -11.16 -3.09
CA GLU A 140 14.50 -11.73 -2.95
C GLU A 140 15.58 -10.64 -2.93
N SER A 141 15.44 -9.63 -3.79
CA SER A 141 16.33 -8.46 -3.78
C SER A 141 16.25 -7.70 -2.45
N PHE A 142 15.04 -7.50 -1.93
CA PHE A 142 14.83 -6.81 -0.65
C PHE A 142 15.44 -7.59 0.52
N GLU A 143 15.27 -8.91 0.56
CA GLU A 143 15.88 -9.81 1.56
C GLU A 143 17.41 -9.79 1.50
N ALA A 144 17.98 -9.62 0.30
CA ALA A 144 19.40 -9.39 0.09
C ALA A 144 19.86 -7.96 0.46
N GLY A 145 18.97 -7.11 1.00
CA GLY A 145 19.27 -5.74 1.45
C GLY A 145 19.21 -4.69 0.34
N LYS A 146 18.71 -5.02 -0.85
CA LYS A 146 18.59 -4.10 -1.99
C LYS A 146 17.14 -3.89 -2.36
N PHE A 147 16.63 -2.68 -2.15
CA PHE A 147 15.29 -2.34 -2.59
C PHE A 147 15.22 -2.14 -4.12
N VAL A 148 14.32 -2.89 -4.76
CA VAL A 148 13.97 -2.79 -6.19
C VAL A 148 12.46 -2.83 -6.30
N GLN A 149 11.86 -1.92 -7.08
CA GLN A 149 10.42 -1.97 -7.35
C GLN A 149 10.11 -3.16 -8.28
N PRO A 150 9.05 -3.94 -8.02
CA PRO A 150 8.61 -4.96 -8.96
C PRO A 150 8.17 -4.30 -10.27
N ASP A 151 8.66 -4.81 -11.40
CA ASP A 151 8.24 -4.31 -12.72
C ASP A 151 6.89 -4.93 -13.10
N LEU A 152 5.83 -4.20 -12.77
CA LEU A 152 4.45 -4.61 -13.07
C LEU A 152 3.89 -3.87 -14.30
N ALA A 153 4.72 -3.11 -15.01
CA ALA A 153 4.31 -2.36 -16.19
C ALA A 153 3.88 -3.32 -17.31
N GLY A 154 2.73 -3.04 -17.94
CA GLY A 154 2.16 -3.91 -18.98
C GLY A 154 1.51 -5.21 -18.45
N ILE A 155 1.66 -5.52 -17.16
CA ILE A 155 1.01 -6.65 -16.51
C ILE A 155 -0.36 -6.24 -15.93
N LEU A 156 -0.39 -5.15 -15.16
CA LEU A 156 -1.56 -4.67 -14.38
C LEU A 156 -2.46 -3.66 -15.09
#